data_AF-A0A7S0DVC0-F1
#
_entry.id   AF-A0A7S0DVC0-F1
#
_cell.length_a   1.000
_cell.length_b   1.000
_cell.length_c   1.000
_cell.angle_alpha   90.00
_cell.angle_beta   90.00
_cell.angle_gamma   90.00
#
_symmetry.space_group_name_H-M   'P 1'
#
loop_
_entity.id
_entity.type
_entity.pdbx_description
1 polymer ?
#
loop_
_entity_poly.entity_id
_entity_poly.type
_entity_poly.pdbx_seq_one_letter_code
_entity_poly.pdbx_strand_id
1 'polypeptide(L)'
;ELGAVAMRGELLDDPKTKHKYWRQFYGNGTLCDLTGKPRESEVRVQCAPGEPSYLVSIEEVSTCKYLVQFSSNLLCKHPAFAADKKKESIEPIQCEPLDANGVPLPPPLR
;
A
#
# COMPACT_ATOMS: atom_id res chain seq x y z
N GLU A 1 9.35 -35.78 -7.99
CA GLU A 1 8.52 -35.12 -6.98
C GLU A 1 9.13 -33.76 -6.64
N LEU A 2 8.69 -32.69 -7.31
CA LEU A 2 9.09 -31.33 -6.98
C LEU A 2 8.04 -30.77 -6.02
N GLY A 3 8.34 -30.87 -4.72
CA GLY A 3 7.53 -30.28 -3.67
C GLY A 3 7.27 -28.80 -3.96
N ALA A 4 5.99 -28.42 -3.88
CA ALA A 4 5.53 -27.05 -4.04
C ALA A 4 6.40 -26.12 -3.18
N VAL A 5 7.17 -25.24 -3.84
CA VAL A 5 7.81 -24.12 -3.17
C VAL A 5 6.68 -23.23 -2.70
N ALA A 6 6.29 -23.37 -1.44
CA ALA A 6 5.30 -22.52 -0.80
C ALA A 6 5.68 -21.05 -1.10
N MET A 7 4.74 -20.28 -1.63
CA MET A 7 4.84 -18.85 -1.81
C MET A 7 5.28 -18.25 -0.46
N ARG A 8 6.58 -17.92 -0.31
CA ARG A 8 7.13 -17.37 0.95
C ARG A 8 6.68 -15.92 1.08
N GLY A 9 5.45 -15.74 1.49
CA GLY A 9 4.91 -14.45 1.88
C GLY A 9 3.84 -14.62 2.94
N GLU A 10 3.42 -13.49 3.48
CA GLU A 10 2.48 -13.43 4.58
C GLU A 10 1.47 -12.30 4.34
N LEU A 11 0.24 -12.56 4.74
CA LEU A 11 -0.82 -11.57 4.68
C LEU A 11 -0.84 -10.78 5.99
N LEU A 12 -0.65 -9.47 5.91
CA LEU A 12 -0.60 -8.57 7.06
C LEU A 12 -1.57 -7.41 6.87
N ASP A 13 -1.91 -6.74 7.97
CA ASP A 13 -2.71 -5.52 7.98
C ASP A 13 -1.78 -4.31 8.10
N ASP A 14 -1.98 -3.29 7.27
CA ASP A 14 -1.28 -2.01 7.41
C ASP A 14 -1.73 -1.33 8.72
N PRO A 15 -0.81 -0.95 9.61
CA PRO A 15 -1.17 -0.40 10.91
C PRO A 15 -1.91 0.95 10.81
N LYS A 16 -1.68 1.71 9.73
CA LYS A 16 -2.27 3.03 9.48
C LYS A 16 -3.60 2.92 8.74
N THR A 17 -3.65 2.22 7.62
CA THR A 17 -4.84 2.16 6.76
C THR A 17 -5.78 1.01 7.11
N LYS A 18 -5.31 0.04 7.89
CA LYS A 18 -6.00 -1.24 8.14
C LYS A 18 -6.26 -2.07 6.88
N HIS A 19 -5.68 -1.68 5.74
CA HIS A 19 -5.76 -2.45 4.51
C HIS A 19 -4.81 -3.64 4.55
N LYS A 20 -5.25 -4.76 3.99
CA LYS A 20 -4.42 -5.96 3.87
C LYS A 20 -3.38 -5.81 2.77
N TYR A 21 -2.17 -6.29 3.02
CA TYR A 21 -1.10 -6.40 2.04
C TYR A 21 -0.41 -7.75 2.11
N TRP A 22 0.04 -8.25 0.96
CA TRP A 22 0.92 -9.42 0.89
C TRP A 22 2.37 -8.96 1.05
N ARG A 23 3.07 -9.44 2.08
CA ARG A 23 4.49 -9.19 2.30
C ARG A 23 5.33 -10.34 1.76
N GLN A 24 6.40 -10.02 1.03
CA GLN A 24 7.42 -10.97 0.60
C GLN A 24 8.82 -10.40 0.83
N PHE A 25 9.80 -11.26 1.11
CA PHE A 25 11.20 -10.86 1.22
C PHE A 25 12.00 -11.41 0.04
N TYR A 26 12.75 -10.52 -0.60
CA TYR A 26 13.69 -10.81 -1.67
C TYR A 26 15.10 -10.55 -1.15
N GLY A 27 15.95 -11.59 -1.13
CA GLY A 27 17.33 -11.51 -0.65
C GLY A 27 18.33 -12.02 -1.68
N ASN A 28 19.58 -12.13 -1.26
CA ASN A 28 20.69 -12.57 -2.12
C ASN A 28 20.85 -11.71 -3.39
N GLY A 29 20.59 -10.40 -3.27
CA GLY A 29 20.82 -9.45 -4.34
C GLY A 29 22.31 -9.26 -4.64
N THR A 30 22.60 -8.35 -5.58
CA THR A 30 23.98 -7.96 -5.89
C THR A 30 24.69 -7.43 -4.65
N LEU A 31 26.00 -7.69 -4.55
CA LEU A 31 26.81 -7.22 -3.44
C LEU A 31 26.79 -5.68 -3.39
N CYS A 32 26.46 -5.13 -2.23
CA CYS A 32 26.54 -3.71 -1.95
C CYS A 32 28.00 -3.31 -1.79
N ASP A 33 28.44 -2.34 -2.57
CA ASP A 33 29.78 -1.72 -2.51
C ASP A 33 30.03 -1.00 -1.19
N LEU A 34 29.00 -0.37 -0.62
CA LEU A 34 29.12 0.40 0.63
C LEU A 34 29.14 -0.49 1.89
N THR A 35 28.40 -1.60 1.89
CA THR A 35 28.23 -2.44 3.11
C THR A 35 28.92 -3.80 3.01
N GLY A 36 29.33 -4.22 1.81
CA GLY A 36 29.86 -5.56 1.55
C GLY A 36 28.84 -6.68 1.72
N LYS A 37 27.55 -6.38 1.85
CA LYS A 37 26.46 -7.36 2.03
C LYS A 37 25.55 -7.43 0.79
N PRO A 38 24.90 -8.57 0.51
CA PRO A 38 23.89 -8.65 -0.55
C PRO A 38 22.76 -7.64 -0.32
N ARG A 39 22.31 -6.96 -1.38
CA ARG A 39 21.09 -6.14 -1.34
C ARG A 39 19.86 -7.00 -1.01
N GLU A 40 18.91 -6.42 -0.29
CA GLU A 40 17.65 -7.07 0.10
C GLU A 40 16.45 -6.12 -0.03
N SER A 41 15.27 -6.67 -0.27
CA SER A 41 14.03 -5.92 -0.43
C SER A 41 12.84 -6.59 0.27
N GLU A 42 12.05 -5.80 0.98
CA GLU A 42 10.68 -6.18 1.36
C GLU A 42 9.72 -5.68 0.28
N VAL A 43 8.94 -6.59 -0.31
CA VAL A 43 7.92 -6.28 -1.31
C VAL A 43 6.55 -6.40 -0.67
N ARG A 44 5.76 -5.33 -0.75
CA ARG A 44 4.38 -5.26 -0.29
C ARG A 44 3.45 -5.10 -1.48
N VAL A 45 2.43 -5.94 -1.59
CA VAL A 45 1.42 -5.84 -2.65
C VAL A 45 0.05 -5.64 -2.02
N GLN A 46 -0.62 -4.54 -2.36
CA GLN A 46 -1.98 -4.23 -1.94
C GLN A 46 -2.97 -4.43 -3.09
N CYS A 47 -4.22 -4.75 -2.75
CA CYS A 47 -5.31 -4.74 -3.73
C CYS A 47 -5.72 -3.30 -4.05
N ALA A 48 -5.82 -2.98 -5.34
CA ALA A 48 -6.52 -1.79 -5.83
C ALA A 48 -7.55 -2.20 -6.89
N PRO A 49 -8.85 -2.17 -6.57
CA PRO A 49 -9.90 -2.43 -7.55
C PRO A 49 -9.95 -1.33 -8.60
N GLY A 50 -10.30 -1.68 -9.84
CA GLY A 50 -10.56 -0.71 -10.92
C GLY A 50 -9.32 -0.22 -11.67
N GLU A 51 -8.13 -0.31 -11.07
CA GLU A 51 -6.88 0.14 -11.70
C GLU A 51 -6.03 -1.05 -12.21
N PRO A 52 -5.25 -0.89 -13.30
CA PRO A 52 -4.20 -1.86 -13.66
C PRO A 52 -3.19 -2.04 -12.52
N SER A 53 -2.38 -3.09 -12.57
CA SER A 53 -1.29 -3.23 -11.59
C SER A 53 -0.17 -2.22 -11.87
N TYR A 54 0.34 -1.56 -10.84
CA TYR A 54 1.41 -0.56 -10.96
C TYR A 54 2.33 -0.53 -9.72
N LEU A 55 3.53 0.01 -9.91
CA LEU A 55 4.50 0.28 -8.85
C LEU A 55 4.10 1.57 -8.13
N VAL A 56 3.91 1.50 -6.81
CA VAL A 56 3.55 2.63 -5.96
C VAL A 56 4.80 3.39 -5.52
N SER A 57 5.75 2.70 -4.88
CA SER A 57 7.00 3.31 -4.43
C SER A 57 8.14 2.31 -4.33
N ILE A 58 9.36 2.84 -4.39
CA ILE A 58 10.60 2.17 -4.01
C ILE A 58 11.31 3.10 -3.04
N GLU A 59 11.56 2.63 -1.83
CA GLU A 59 12.20 3.40 -0.77
C GLU A 59 13.43 2.65 -0.27
N GLU A 60 14.58 3.33 -0.21
CA GLU A 60 15.77 2.79 0.43
C GLU A 60 15.70 3.10 1.93
N VAL A 61 15.11 2.19 2.69
CA VAL A 61 14.86 2.36 4.14
C VAL A 61 16.15 2.38 4.97
N SER A 62 17.22 1.80 4.44
CA SER A 62 18.60 1.93 4.91
C SER A 62 19.54 1.49 3.79
N THR A 63 20.83 1.82 3.86
CA THR A 63 21.79 1.51 2.79
C THR A 63 21.67 0.07 2.28
N CYS A 64 21.35 -0.08 0.99
CA CYS A 64 21.20 -1.36 0.30
C CYS A 64 20.05 -2.26 0.79
N LYS A 65 19.07 -1.70 1.51
CA LYS A 65 17.81 -2.34 1.89
C LYS A 65 16.63 -1.54 1.38
N TYR A 66 15.71 -2.20 0.69
CA TYR A 66 14.61 -1.53 0.00
C TYR A 66 13.25 -1.96 0.51
N LEU A 67 12.28 -1.04 0.52
CA LEU A 67 10.86 -1.30 0.63
C LEU A 67 10.21 -0.99 -0.71
N VAL A 68 9.58 -1.97 -1.32
CA VAL A 68 8.91 -1.85 -2.62
C VAL A 68 7.42 -2.05 -2.42
N GLN A 69 6.62 -1.10 -2.89
CA GLN A 69 5.17 -1.14 -2.76
C GLN A 69 4.53 -1.27 -4.15
N PHE A 70 3.70 -2.28 -4.32
CA PHE A 70 2.90 -2.51 -5.52
C PHE A 70 1.42 -2.43 -5.21
N SER A 71 0.69 -1.96 -6.20
CA SER A 71 -0.75 -1.98 -6.24
C SER A 71 -1.17 -2.93 -7.36
N SER A 72 -2.09 -3.87 -7.08
CA SER A 72 -2.51 -4.85 -8.07
C SER A 72 -3.98 -5.25 -7.94
N ASN A 73 -4.72 -5.07 -9.02
CA ASN A 73 -6.10 -5.55 -9.16
C ASN A 73 -6.22 -7.08 -9.17
N LEU A 74 -5.13 -7.81 -9.45
CA LEU A 74 -5.13 -9.28 -9.49
C LEU A 74 -5.37 -9.88 -8.10
N LEU A 75 -4.89 -9.21 -7.04
CA LEU A 75 -5.08 -9.66 -5.67
C LEU A 75 -6.53 -9.50 -5.20
N CYS A 76 -7.27 -8.53 -5.76
CA CYS A 76 -8.62 -8.17 -5.30
C CYS A 76 -9.66 -9.28 -5.44
N LYS A 77 -9.43 -10.27 -6.31
CA LYS A 77 -10.31 -11.44 -6.44
C LYS A 77 -10.07 -12.49 -5.36
N HIS A 78 -8.94 -12.43 -4.67
CA HIS A 78 -8.60 -13.40 -3.64
C HIS A 78 -9.37 -13.05 -2.35
N PRO A 79 -10.04 -14.02 -1.69
CA PRO A 79 -10.87 -13.75 -0.51
C PRO A 79 -10.13 -13.03 0.63
N ALA A 80 -8.84 -13.28 0.75
CA ALA A 80 -8.02 -12.66 1.79
C ALA A 80 -7.72 -11.15 1.55
N PHE A 81 -8.00 -10.63 0.36
CA PHE A 81 -7.88 -9.21 -0.01
C PHE A 81 -9.21 -8.58 -0.38
N ALA A 82 -10.28 -9.37 -0.46
CA ALA A 82 -11.62 -8.83 -0.48
C ALA A 82 -11.80 -8.12 0.86
N ALA A 83 -11.76 -6.79 0.85
CA ALA A 83 -12.15 -6.02 2.02
C ALA A 83 -13.50 -6.57 2.47
N ASP A 84 -13.66 -6.84 3.77
CA ASP A 84 -15.00 -6.89 4.34
C ASP A 84 -15.68 -5.66 3.78
N LYS A 85 -16.81 -5.83 3.11
CA LYS A 85 -17.66 -4.70 2.71
C LYS A 85 -18.21 -4.10 4.00
N LYS A 86 -17.34 -3.51 4.82
CA LYS A 86 -17.71 -2.45 5.72
C LYS A 86 -18.25 -1.41 4.77
N LYS A 87 -19.58 -1.41 4.68
CA LYS A 87 -20.35 -0.23 4.45
C LYS A 87 -19.87 0.74 5.53
N GLU A 88 -18.72 1.37 5.31
CA GLU A 88 -18.36 2.55 6.05
C GLU A 88 -19.56 3.45 5.81
N SER A 89 -20.34 3.66 6.86
CA SER A 89 -21.27 4.76 6.90
C SER A 89 -20.40 6.01 6.86
N ILE A 90 -19.97 6.36 5.65
CA ILE A 90 -19.26 7.61 5.38
C ILE A 90 -20.35 8.65 5.54
N GLU A 91 -20.48 9.17 6.76
CA GLU A 91 -21.23 10.38 6.99
C GLU A 91 -20.58 11.48 6.13
N PRO A 92 -21.36 12.25 5.37
CA PRO A 92 -20.81 13.27 4.50
C PRO A 92 -20.04 14.31 5.33
N ILE A 93 -18.79 14.57 4.95
CA ILE A 93 -18.03 15.69 5.51
C ILE A 93 -18.52 16.96 4.80
N GLN A 94 -19.25 17.80 5.52
CA GLN A 94 -19.71 19.09 5.03
C GLN A 94 -18.71 20.19 5.41
N CYS A 95 -18.12 20.83 4.41
CA CYS A 95 -17.22 21.97 4.58
C CYS A 95 -17.84 23.23 3.94
N GLU A 96 -17.56 24.39 4.50
CA GLU A 96 -17.94 25.69 3.93
C GLU A 96 -16.73 26.64 3.89
N PRO A 97 -16.63 27.51 2.88
CA PRO A 97 -15.53 28.47 2.80
C PRO A 97 -15.67 29.52 3.91
N LEU A 98 -14.56 29.85 4.57
CA LEU A 98 -14.50 30.84 5.65
C LEU A 98 -13.75 32.10 5.21
N ASP A 99 -14.06 33.23 5.85
CA ASP A 99 -13.27 34.46 5.75
C ASP A 99 -11.97 34.40 6.59
N ALA A 100 -11.20 35.48 6.60
CA ALA A 100 -9.95 35.57 7.38
C ALA A 100 -10.13 35.43 8.90
N ASN A 101 -11.37 35.56 9.39
CA ASN A 101 -11.72 35.45 10.81
C ASN A 101 -12.38 34.10 11.13
N GLY A 102 -12.48 33.18 10.17
CA GLY A 102 -13.12 31.88 10.35
C GLY A 102 -14.65 31.92 10.25
N VAL A 103 -15.24 32.97 9.66
CA VAL A 103 -16.69 33.11 9.48
C VAL A 103 -17.11 32.59 8.11
N PRO A 104 -18.16 31.77 8.00
CA PRO A 104 -18.65 31.26 6.72
C PRO A 104 -18.98 32.36 5.72
N LEU A 105 -18.48 32.23 4.50
CA LEU A 105 -18.80 33.16 3.42
C LEU A 105 -20.26 32.97 2.97
N PRO A 106 -20.98 34.06 2.67
CA PRO A 106 -22.33 33.97 2.15
C PRO A 106 -22.34 33.27 0.78
N PRO A 107 -23.45 32.60 0.41
CA PRO A 107 -23.60 32.02 -0.92
C PRO A 107 -23.41 33.07 -2.02
N PRO A 108 -22.79 32.71 -3.17
CA PRO A 108 -22.68 33.64 -4.28
C PRO A 108 -24.08 34.09 -4.72
N LEU A 109 -24.28 35.39 -4.86
CA LEU A 109 -25.52 35.95 -5.39
C LEU A 109 -25.65 35.54 -6.86
N ARG A 110 -26.80 34.97 -7.21
CA ARG A 110 -27.11 34.44 -8.55
C ARG A 110 -27.47 35.56 -9.53
#